data_AF-A0A4R3J4H4-F1
#
_entry.id   AF-A0A4R3J4H4-F1
#
_cell.length_a   1.000
_cell.length_b   1.000
_cell.length_c   1.000
_cell.angle_alpha   90.00
_cell.angle_beta   90.00
_cell.angle_gamma   90.00
#
_symmetry.space_group_name_H-M   'P 1'
#
loop_
_entity.id
_entity.type
_entity.pdbx_description
1 polymer ?
#
loop_
_entity_poly.entity_id
_entity_poly.type
_entity_poly.pdbx_seq_one_letter_code
_entity_poly.pdbx_strand_id
1 'polypeptide(L)'
;MTAIFSSPKPLAWRAAFLGAAVVFSLGACSSPSSVYPTTLPAQVAAFLAVEGTSVILTDKTIGDHIVSHYSGKNCSSVRLEQGRTYCVEDEANPVADVYCYRTLGNVTCYKNPDPSQDPSARVRSED
;
A
#
# COMPACT_ATOMS: atom_id res chain seq x y z
N MET A 1 -33.48 -28.44 -15.79
CA MET A 1 -33.24 -28.68 -17.23
C MET A 1 -33.34 -27.36 -18.00
N THR A 2 -32.34 -27.10 -18.84
CA THR A 2 -32.34 -26.27 -20.09
C THR A 2 -32.74 -24.79 -20.03
N ALA A 3 -32.12 -23.83 -20.72
CA ALA A 3 -30.85 -23.67 -21.43
C ALA A 3 -30.84 -22.20 -21.89
N ILE A 4 -29.86 -21.40 -21.46
CA ILE A 4 -29.65 -20.03 -21.98
C ILE A 4 -28.74 -20.16 -23.20
N PHE A 5 -29.30 -20.49 -24.37
CA PHE A 5 -28.59 -20.42 -25.64
C PHE A 5 -28.97 -19.12 -26.36
N SER A 6 -28.28 -18.04 -26.01
CA SER A 6 -28.26 -16.81 -26.79
C SER A 6 -27.36 -17.02 -28.00
N SER A 7 -27.95 -17.07 -29.19
CA SER A 7 -27.31 -17.30 -30.48
C SER A 7 -26.24 -16.24 -30.81
N PRO A 8 -24.96 -16.58 -31.01
CA PRO A 8 -23.98 -15.62 -31.52
C PRO A 8 -24.09 -15.50 -33.05
N LYS A 9 -24.07 -14.27 -33.56
CA LYS A 9 -24.26 -13.93 -34.99
C LYS A 9 -23.14 -14.56 -35.85
N PRO A 10 -23.46 -15.24 -36.98
CA PRO A 10 -22.53 -16.12 -37.69
C PRO A 10 -21.42 -15.39 -38.45
N LEU A 11 -21.50 -14.06 -38.58
CA LEU A 11 -20.53 -13.26 -39.31
C LEU A 11 -19.33 -12.86 -38.45
N ALA A 12 -19.55 -12.58 -37.16
CA ALA A 12 -18.49 -12.19 -36.23
C ALA A 12 -17.54 -13.35 -35.90
N TRP A 13 -18.07 -14.59 -35.88
CA TRP A 13 -17.26 -15.76 -35.57
C TRP A 13 -16.32 -16.16 -36.71
N ARG A 14 -16.75 -15.97 -37.96
CA ARG A 14 -15.91 -16.22 -39.16
C ARG A 14 -14.76 -15.21 -39.26
N ALA A 15 -15.02 -13.95 -38.91
CA ALA A 15 -13.98 -12.93 -38.82
C ALA A 15 -12.97 -13.21 -37.69
N ALA A 16 -13.42 -13.75 -36.56
CA ALA A 16 -12.54 -14.15 -35.46
C ALA A 16 -11.61 -15.31 -35.83
N PHE A 17 -12.09 -16.34 -36.55
CA PHE A 17 -11.25 -17.44 -37.00
C PHE A 17 -10.25 -17.04 -38.10
N LEU A 18 -10.66 -16.18 -39.03
CA LEU A 18 -9.76 -15.65 -40.06
C LEU A 18 -8.70 -14.70 -39.46
N GLY A 19 -9.08 -13.86 -38.50
CA GLY A 19 -8.15 -12.99 -37.77
C GLY A 19 -7.12 -13.79 -36.96
N ALA A 20 -7.54 -14.84 -36.25
CA ALA A 20 -6.63 -15.69 -35.49
C ALA A 20 -5.67 -16.48 -36.39
N ALA A 21 -6.11 -16.95 -37.56
CA ALA A 21 -5.26 -17.67 -38.51
C ALA A 21 -4.17 -16.79 -39.16
N VAL A 22 -4.47 -15.52 -39.42
CA VAL A 22 -3.50 -14.55 -39.99
C VAL A 22 -2.47 -14.13 -38.94
N VAL A 23 -2.85 -13.98 -37.67
CA VAL A 23 -1.92 -13.66 -36.58
C VAL A 23 -0.99 -14.84 -36.27
N PHE A 24 -1.47 -16.08 -36.39
CA PHE A 24 -0.66 -17.28 -36.12
C PHE A 24 0.37 -17.59 -37.23
N SER A 25 0.11 -17.17 -38.46
CA SER A 25 0.98 -17.47 -39.62
C SER A 25 2.14 -16.48 -39.80
N LEU A 26 2.08 -15.28 -39.22
CA LEU A 26 3.19 -14.31 -39.24
C LEU A 26 4.23 -14.53 -38.12
N GLY A 27 3.95 -15.39 -37.13
CA GLY A 27 4.87 -15.71 -36.03
C GLY A 27 5.92 -16.80 -36.31
N ALA A 28 5.90 -17.40 -37.51
CA ALA A 28 6.66 -18.63 -37.79
C ALA A 28 8.09 -18.43 -38.33
N CYS A 29 8.60 -17.18 -38.46
CA CYS A 29 9.96 -16.92 -38.99
C CYS A 29 11.01 -16.49 -37.96
N SER A 30 10.70 -16.51 -36.66
CA SER A 30 11.70 -16.34 -35.60
C SER A 30 11.93 -17.68 -34.90
N SER A 31 12.99 -18.37 -35.32
CA SER A 31 13.53 -19.57 -34.69
C SER A 31 13.79 -19.35 -33.19
N PRO A 32 13.23 -20.17 -32.27
CA PRO A 32 13.53 -20.13 -30.85
C PRO A 32 14.87 -20.85 -30.56
N SER A 33 15.96 -20.38 -31.15
CA SER A 33 17.32 -20.85 -30.85
C SER A 33 18.10 -19.79 -30.08
N SER A 34 17.61 -19.44 -28.89
CA SER A 34 18.44 -19.03 -27.75
C SER A 34 17.61 -19.06 -26.46
N VAL A 35 17.28 -20.27 -26.00
CA VAL A 35 17.01 -20.51 -24.58
C VAL A 35 18.37 -20.64 -23.89
N TYR A 36 19.10 -19.53 -23.81
CA TYR A 36 20.06 -19.34 -22.72
C TYR A 36 19.27 -18.79 -21.53
N PRO A 37 19.51 -19.25 -20.30
CA PRO A 37 18.85 -18.75 -19.11
C PRO A 37 19.42 -17.38 -18.73
N THR A 38 19.13 -16.34 -19.51
CA THR A 38 19.46 -14.93 -19.22
C THR A 38 18.24 -14.10 -18.85
N THR A 39 17.05 -14.72 -18.78
CA THR A 39 15.79 -14.04 -18.44
C THR A 39 15.65 -13.73 -16.95
N LEU A 40 16.28 -14.52 -16.07
CA LEU A 40 16.27 -14.31 -14.61
C LEU A 40 16.73 -12.91 -14.17
N PRO A 41 17.88 -12.37 -14.61
CA PRO A 41 18.28 -11.01 -14.22
C PRO A 41 17.39 -9.92 -14.83
N ALA A 42 16.93 -10.09 -16.07
CA ALA A 42 16.13 -9.08 -16.76
C ALA A 42 14.73 -8.91 -16.13
N GLN A 43 14.08 -10.01 -15.75
CA GLN A 43 12.76 -9.96 -15.11
C GLN A 43 12.82 -9.48 -13.65
N VAL A 44 13.88 -9.82 -12.91
CA VAL A 44 14.12 -9.27 -11.56
C VAL A 44 14.43 -7.78 -11.64
N ALA A 45 15.25 -7.34 -12.60
CA ALA A 45 15.54 -5.92 -12.79
C ALA A 45 14.29 -5.11 -13.16
N ALA A 46 13.42 -5.66 -14.01
CA ALA A 46 12.14 -5.03 -14.33
C ALA A 46 11.24 -4.92 -13.09
N PHE A 47 11.11 -5.98 -12.29
CA PHE A 47 10.31 -5.95 -11.07
C PHE A 47 10.82 -4.93 -10.06
N LEU A 48 12.14 -4.91 -9.81
CA LEU A 48 12.77 -3.92 -8.93
C LEU A 48 12.65 -2.49 -9.47
N ALA A 49 12.65 -2.28 -10.79
CA ALA A 49 12.44 -0.96 -11.37
C ALA A 49 11.00 -0.46 -11.13
N VAL A 50 10.00 -1.34 -11.20
CA VAL A 50 8.61 -0.95 -10.91
C VAL A 50 8.40 -0.71 -9.42
N GLU A 51 8.95 -1.57 -8.55
CA GLU A 51 8.92 -1.36 -7.09
C GLU A 51 9.72 -0.12 -6.67
N GLY A 52 10.87 0.14 -7.29
CA GLY A 52 11.67 1.32 -7.04
C GLY A 52 10.97 2.60 -7.46
N THR A 53 10.33 2.61 -8.63
CA THR A 53 9.58 3.79 -9.11
C THR A 53 8.31 4.05 -8.28
N SER A 54 7.59 3.01 -7.84
CA SER A 54 6.44 3.19 -6.94
C SER A 54 6.86 3.79 -5.60
N VAL A 55 7.97 3.33 -5.03
CA VAL A 55 8.55 3.89 -3.80
C VAL A 55 8.99 5.34 -4.00
N ILE A 56 9.70 5.68 -5.07
CA ILE A 56 10.16 7.06 -5.31
C ILE A 56 9.00 8.03 -5.50
N LEU A 57 7.92 7.60 -6.15
CA LEU A 57 6.78 8.47 -6.46
C LEU A 57 5.77 8.59 -5.33
N THR A 58 5.60 7.53 -4.53
CA THR A 58 4.47 7.42 -3.57
C THR A 58 4.89 6.99 -2.17
N ASP A 59 6.17 6.78 -1.92
CA ASP A 59 6.72 6.22 -0.68
C ASP A 59 6.11 4.87 -0.29
N LYS A 60 5.63 4.10 -1.29
CA LYS A 60 4.95 2.81 -1.13
C LYS A 60 5.38 1.82 -2.19
N THR A 61 5.60 0.57 -1.79
CA THR A 61 5.76 -0.54 -2.74
C THR A 61 4.41 -0.91 -3.37
N ILE A 62 4.42 -1.66 -4.47
CA ILE A 62 3.19 -2.14 -5.12
C ILE A 62 2.39 -3.03 -4.15
N GLY A 63 3.09 -3.86 -3.37
CA GLY A 63 2.48 -4.66 -2.31
C GLY A 63 1.79 -3.79 -1.25
N ASP A 64 2.41 -2.69 -0.84
CA ASP A 64 1.85 -1.75 0.14
C ASP A 64 0.60 -1.03 -0.39
N HIS A 65 0.52 -0.78 -1.70
CA HIS A 65 -0.70 -0.26 -2.33
C HIS A 65 -1.85 -1.25 -2.23
N ILE A 66 -1.58 -2.54 -2.46
CA ILE A 66 -2.58 -3.61 -2.34
C ILE A 66 -3.06 -3.71 -0.88
N VAL A 67 -2.12 -3.78 0.07
CA VAL A 67 -2.46 -3.89 1.50
C VAL A 67 -3.21 -2.65 1.97
N SER A 68 -2.79 -1.46 1.56
CA SER A 68 -3.51 -0.21 1.88
C SER A 68 -4.94 -0.21 1.34
N HIS A 69 -5.15 -0.72 0.12
CA HIS A 69 -6.46 -0.79 -0.51
C HIS A 69 -7.40 -1.77 0.20
N TYR A 70 -6.89 -2.95 0.59
CA TYR A 70 -7.70 -3.97 1.27
C TYR A 70 -7.96 -3.64 2.75
N SER A 71 -6.95 -3.13 3.45
CA SER A 71 -7.07 -2.80 4.88
C SER A 71 -7.80 -1.47 5.12
N GLY A 72 -7.90 -0.61 4.10
CA GLY A 72 -8.40 0.77 4.23
C GLY A 72 -7.49 1.68 5.06
N LYS A 73 -6.27 1.22 5.38
CA LYS A 73 -5.27 1.94 6.16
C LYS A 73 -4.14 2.42 5.26
N ASN A 74 -3.42 3.45 5.68
CA ASN A 74 -2.26 3.94 4.94
C ASN A 74 -1.00 3.17 5.36
N CYS A 75 -0.75 2.03 4.71
CA CYS A 75 0.39 1.16 5.02
C CYS A 75 1.57 1.35 4.05
N SER A 76 2.80 1.28 4.55
CA SER A 76 4.05 1.39 3.78
C SER A 76 5.22 0.67 4.46
N SER A 77 5.94 -0.14 3.70
CA SER A 77 7.19 -0.78 4.11
C SER A 77 8.34 0.22 4.31
N VAL A 78 8.35 1.32 3.56
CA VAL A 78 9.33 2.40 3.75
C VAL A 78 9.22 3.02 5.15
N ARG A 79 8.00 3.10 5.71
CA ARG A 79 7.79 3.57 7.09
C ARG A 79 8.34 2.60 8.13
N LEU A 80 8.23 1.29 7.89
CA LEU A 80 8.83 0.27 8.75
C LEU A 80 10.35 0.43 8.80
N GLU A 81 11.00 0.67 7.65
CA GLU A 81 12.46 0.92 7.58
C GLU A 81 12.87 2.20 8.33
N GLN A 82 11.97 3.17 8.43
CA GLN A 82 12.16 4.40 9.23
C GLN A 82 11.89 4.20 10.73
N GLY A 83 11.64 2.97 11.19
CA GLY A 83 11.35 2.66 12.59
C GLY A 83 9.95 3.08 13.05
N ARG A 84 9.02 3.34 12.11
CA ARG A 84 7.63 3.68 12.41
C ARG A 84 6.74 2.46 12.25
N THR A 85 5.50 2.57 12.72
CA THR A 85 4.48 1.56 12.45
C THR A 85 4.20 1.42 10.94
N TYR A 86 3.88 0.18 10.55
CA TYR A 86 3.61 -0.19 9.15
C TYR A 86 2.45 0.60 8.56
N CYS A 87 1.36 0.75 9.31
CA CYS A 87 0.23 1.58 8.92
C CYS A 87 0.18 2.82 9.81
N VAL A 88 -0.07 3.99 9.21
CA VAL A 88 -0.09 5.29 9.90
C VAL A 88 -1.04 5.29 11.09
N GLU A 89 -2.19 4.64 10.93
CA GLU A 89 -3.29 4.60 11.89
C GLU A 89 -3.00 3.72 13.11
N ASP A 90 -1.99 2.85 13.00
CA ASP A 90 -1.57 1.95 14.08
C ASP A 90 -0.50 2.60 14.97
N GLU A 91 -0.01 3.80 14.62
CA GLU A 91 0.89 4.57 15.46
C GLU A 91 0.15 5.00 16.73
N ALA A 92 0.70 4.63 17.90
CA ALA A 92 0.15 5.05 19.17
C ALA A 92 0.18 6.59 19.24
N ASN A 93 -0.99 7.22 19.24
CA ASN A 93 -1.08 8.66 19.44
C ASN A 93 -0.40 8.99 20.79
N PRO A 94 0.63 9.86 20.84
CA PRO A 94 1.23 10.21 22.12
C PRO A 94 0.11 10.77 23.00
N VAL A 95 -0.17 10.08 24.11
CA VAL A 95 -1.09 10.60 25.12
C VAL A 95 -0.54 11.97 25.49
N ALA A 96 -1.33 13.02 25.23
CA ALA A 96 -0.90 14.37 25.53
C ALA A 96 -0.62 14.43 27.03
N ASP A 97 0.65 14.62 27.39
CA ASP A 97 1.08 14.72 28.78
C ASP A 97 0.46 15.99 29.36
N VAL A 98 -0.66 15.84 30.06
CA VAL A 98 -1.38 16.96 30.67
C VAL A 98 -0.80 17.26 32.04
N TYR A 99 -0.61 18.56 32.31
CA TYR A 99 -0.13 19.06 33.59
C TYR A 99 -1.32 19.58 34.38
N CYS A 100 -1.81 18.77 35.33
CA CYS A 100 -2.93 19.14 36.19
C CYS A 100 -2.43 19.68 37.53
N TYR A 101 -2.89 20.88 37.88
CA TYR A 101 -2.57 21.55 39.14
C TYR A 101 -3.83 21.74 39.98
N ARG A 102 -3.66 21.67 41.30
CA ARG A 102 -4.75 21.93 42.25
C ARG A 102 -4.85 23.43 42.51
N THR A 103 -5.98 24.03 42.15
CA THR A 103 -6.30 25.43 42.48
C THR A 103 -7.29 25.47 43.64
N LEU A 104 -7.58 26.67 44.16
CA LEU A 104 -8.38 26.88 45.37
C LEU A 104 -9.81 26.31 45.33
N GLY A 105 -10.33 25.97 44.15
CA GLY A 105 -11.66 25.37 44.01
C GLY A 105 -11.81 24.31 42.92
N ASN A 106 -10.78 24.03 42.12
CA ASN A 106 -10.85 23.04 41.05
C ASN A 106 -9.47 22.49 40.66
N VAL A 107 -9.43 21.40 39.90
CA VAL A 107 -8.23 20.91 39.23
C VAL A 107 -8.23 21.47 37.81
N THR A 108 -7.22 22.29 37.50
CA THR A 108 -7.07 22.87 36.16
C THR A 108 -5.92 22.18 35.44
N CYS A 109 -6.20 21.61 34.28
CA CYS A 109 -5.22 20.91 33.47
C CYS A 109 -4.78 21.76 32.29
N TYR A 110 -3.46 21.85 32.09
CA TYR A 110 -2.83 22.60 31.02
C TYR A 110 -2.04 21.66 30.11
N LYS A 111 -1.88 22.09 28.85
CA LYS A 111 -1.09 21.36 27.84
C LYS A 111 0.42 21.53 28.05
N ASN A 112 0.84 22.64 28.66
CA ASN A 112 2.23 22.97 28.96
C ASN A 112 2.36 23.22 30.47
N PRO A 113 3.55 22.99 31.05
CA PRO A 113 3.81 23.29 32.45
C PRO A 113 3.71 24.80 32.70
N ASP A 114 3.04 25.18 33.78
CA ASP A 114 2.93 26.56 34.22
C ASP A 114 4.20 26.96 34.99
N PRO A 115 4.98 27.97 34.55
CA PRO A 115 6.20 28.39 35.24
C PRO A 115 5.96 29.03 36.61
N SER A 116 4.73 29.46 36.90
CA SER A 116 4.37 30.08 38.17
C SER A 116 3.98 29.09 39.26
N GLN A 117 3.78 27.81 38.89
CA GLN A 117 3.36 26.75 39.80
C GLN A 117 4.52 25.82 40.16
N ASP A 118 4.54 25.36 41.40
CA ASP A 118 5.54 24.40 41.87
C ASP A 118 5.31 23.03 41.19
N PRO A 119 6.35 22.38 40.62
CA PRO A 119 6.24 21.02 40.08
C PRO A 119 5.71 19.97 41.08
N SER A 120 5.94 20.17 42.38
CA SER A 120 5.46 19.30 43.44
C SER A 120 3.95 19.45 43.72
N ALA A 121 3.33 20.55 43.26
CA ALA A 121 1.89 20.77 43.33
C ALA A 121 1.11 20.06 42.20
N ARG A 122 1.80 19.37 41.28
CA ARG A 122 1.18 18.55 40.23
C ARG A 122 0.40 17.40 40.87
N VAL A 123 -0.85 17.25 40.47
CA VAL A 123 -1.64 16.06 40.82
C VAL A 123 -1.10 14.89 40.00
N ARG A 124 -0.60 13.84 40.68
CA ARG A 124 -0.20 12.60 40.01
C ARG A 124 -1.47 11.99 39.42
N SER A 125 -1.47 11.71 38.11
CA SER A 125 -2.52 10.99 37.42
C SER A 125 -2.50 9.53 37.91
N GLU A 126 -3.05 9.30 39.09
CA GLU A 126 -3.22 7.99 39.69
C GLU A 126 -4.68 7.58 39.44
N ASP A 127 -4.85 6.68 38.45
CA ASP A 127 -6.06 5.97 37.98
C ASP A 127 -7.27 6.78 37.48
#